data_AF-A0A4Y4AZY1-F1
#
_entry.id   AF-A0A4Y4AZY1-F1
#
_cell.length_a   1.000
_cell.length_b   1.000
_cell.length_c   1.000
_cell.angle_alpha   90.00
_cell.angle_beta   90.00
_cell.angle_gamma   90.00
#
_symmetry.space_group_name_H-M   'P 1'
#
loop_
_entity.id
_entity.type
_entity.pdbx_description
1 polymer ?
#
loop_
_entity_poly.entity_id
_entity_poly.type
_entity_poly.pdbx_seq_one_letter_code
_entity_poly.pdbx_strand_id
1 'polypeptide(L)' 'MLLATQLERVFLFNDKGQEIKLTDPEPKWSVQAVLNFYSNTYPILTTAKISAPVIKDDTVQYRFESAIGTKG' A
#
# COMPACT_ATOMS: atom_id res chain seq x y z
N MET A 1 26.72 -12.59 10.81
CA MET A 1 25.38 -12.00 10.95
C MET A 1 24.83 -11.84 9.54
N LEU A 2 23.75 -12.54 9.17
CA LEU A 2 23.05 -12.21 7.92
C LEU A 2 22.20 -10.96 8.19
N LEU A 3 22.59 -9.82 7.62
CA LEU A 3 21.68 -8.69 7.47
C LEU A 3 20.65 -9.11 6.42
N ALA A 4 19.48 -9.57 6.86
CA ALA A 4 18.37 -9.77 5.95
C ALA A 4 18.05 -8.42 5.31
N THR A 5 18.38 -8.25 4.04
CA THR A 5 18.06 -7.04 3.29
C THR A 5 16.55 -7.06 3.07
N GLN A 6 15.81 -6.32 3.90
CA GLN A 6 14.37 -6.17 3.72
C GLN A 6 14.14 -5.38 2.44
N LEU A 7 13.51 -5.99 1.44
CA LEU A 7 13.10 -5.29 0.22
C LEU A 7 12.20 -4.11 0.60
N GLU A 8 12.40 -2.97 -0.08
CA GLU A 8 11.61 -1.76 0.16
C GLU A 8 10.14 -2.05 -0.13
N ARG A 9 9.25 -1.66 0.78
CA ARG A 9 7.81 -1.79 0.57
C ARG A 9 7.28 -0.55 -0.12
N VAL A 10 6.44 -0.76 -1.11
CA VAL A 10 5.77 0.30 -1.86
C VAL A 10 4.27 0.04 -1.80
N PHE A 11 3.50 1.08 -1.53
CA PHE A 11 2.04 0.98 -1.48
C PHE A 11 1.44 1.70 -2.67
N LEU A 12 0.46 1.07 -3.32
CA LEU A 12 -0.15 1.57 -4.55
C LEU A 12 -1.66 1.61 -4.36
N PHE A 13 -2.34 2.66 -4.81
CA PHE A 13 -3.79 2.67 -4.87
C PHE A 13 -4.28 3.51 -6.04
N ASN A 14 -5.55 3.34 -6.41
CA ASN A 14 -6.18 4.18 -7.43
C ASN A 14 -7.00 5.28 -6.75
N ASP A 15 -6.78 6.53 -7.15
CA ASP A 15 -7.64 7.66 -6.81
C ASP A 15 -8.10 8.33 -8.11
N LYS A 16 -9.41 8.38 -8.33
CA LYS A 16 -10.04 9.04 -9.49
C LYS A 16 -9.44 8.65 -10.86
N GLY A 17 -9.02 7.39 -11.02
CA GLY A 17 -8.41 6.88 -12.25
C GLY A 17 -6.90 7.07 -12.35
N GLN A 18 -6.27 7.72 -11.38
CA GLN A 18 -4.83 7.86 -11.27
C GLN A 18 -4.26 6.84 -10.28
N GLU A 19 -3.20 6.13 -10.67
CA GLU A 19 -2.43 5.30 -9.75
C GLU A 19 -1.49 6.18 -8.92
N ILE A 20 -1.62 6.11 -7.60
CA ILE A 20 -0.81 6.84 -6.64
C ILE A 20 0.14 5.86 -5.96
N LYS A 21 1.43 6.23 -5.93
CA LYS A 21 2.49 5.51 -5.23
C LYS A 21 2.78 6.18 -3.90
N LEU A 22 2.78 5.39 -2.84
CA LEU A 22 3.05 5.77 -1.46
C LEU A 22 4.30 5.03 -0.99
N THR A 23 5.19 5.76 -0.32
CA THR A 23 6.39 5.21 0.31
C THR A 23 6.03 4.49 1.60
N ASP A 24 6.95 3.69 2.13
CA ASP A 24 6.78 3.13 3.47
C ASP A 24 7.13 4.17 4.54
N PRO A 25 6.18 4.60 5.40
CA PRO A 25 6.48 5.56 6.46
C PRO A 25 7.32 4.94 7.58
N GLU A 26 7.21 3.63 7.82
CA GLU A 26 7.94 2.91 8.87
C GLU A 26 8.01 1.41 8.53
N PRO A 27 9.19 0.88 8.16
CA PRO A 27 9.38 -0.51 7.79
C PRO A 27 8.97 -1.53 8.87
N LYS A 28 8.98 -1.14 10.15
CA LYS A 28 8.55 -2.00 11.27
C LYS A 28 7.03 -2.12 11.37
N TRP A 29 6.26 -1.24 10.73
CA TRP A 29 4.82 -1.28 10.79
C TRP A 29 4.24 -2.42 9.97
N SER A 30 3.09 -2.94 10.40
CA SER A 30 2.29 -3.82 9.55
C SER A 30 1.73 -3.03 8.37
N VAL A 31 1.41 -3.73 7.27
CA VAL A 31 0.77 -3.11 6.11
C VAL A 31 -0.56 -2.44 6.48
N GLN A 32 -1.29 -3.02 7.44
CA GLN A 32 -2.52 -2.43 7.98
C GLN A 32 -2.26 -1.11 8.71
N ALA A 33 -1.18 -1.01 9.48
CA ALA A 33 -0.82 0.24 10.15
C ALA A 33 -0.44 1.32 9.12
N VAL A 34 0.27 0.96 8.05
CA VAL A 34 0.56 1.88 6.93
C VAL A 34 -0.72 2.32 6.22
N LEU A 35 -1.67 1.41 5.96
CA LEU A 35 -2.98 1.74 5.40
C LEU A 35 -3.74 2.74 6.29
N ASN A 36 -3.80 2.47 7.59
CA ASN A 36 -4.47 3.35 8.56
C ASN A 36 -3.81 4.73 8.64
N PHE A 37 -2.47 4.78 8.57
CA PHE A 37 -1.72 6.03 8.53
C PHE A 37 -2.12 6.88 7.33
N TYR A 38 -2.10 6.30 6.13
CA TYR A 38 -2.48 7.01 4.90
C TYR A 38 -3.97 7.29 4.78
N SER A 39 -4.83 6.56 5.49
CA SER A 39 -6.27 6.81 5.54
C SER A 39 -6.64 8.17 6.13
N ASN A 40 -5.76 8.77 6.94
CA ASN A 40 -5.95 10.13 7.45
C ASN A 40 -5.85 11.19 6.33
N THR A 41 -5.05 10.92 5.29
CA THR A 41 -4.86 11.82 4.14
C THR A 41 -5.76 11.43 2.97
N TYR A 42 -5.99 10.13 2.77
CA TYR A 42 -6.80 9.57 1.70
C TYR A 42 -7.98 8.79 2.29
N PRO A 43 -9.14 9.45 2.52
CA PRO A 43 -10.30 8.81 3.14
C PRO A 43 -10.78 7.53 2.41
N ILE A 44 -10.52 7.42 1.10
CA ILE A 44 -10.81 6.22 0.28
C ILE A 44 -10.11 4.96 0.78
N LEU A 45 -8.99 5.10 1.50
CA LEU A 45 -8.23 3.99 2.05
C LEU A 45 -8.85 3.39 3.32
N THR A 46 -9.75 4.11 3.99
CA THR A 46 -10.42 3.64 5.23
C THR A 46 -11.21 2.34 5.03
N THR A 47 -11.74 2.12 3.83
CA THR A 47 -12.49 0.92 3.45
C THR A 47 -11.75 0.06 2.42
N ALA A 48 -10.48 0.38 2.16
CA ALA A 48 -9.68 -0.37 1.20
C ALA A 48 -9.20 -1.70 1.77
N LYS A 49 -9.05 -2.67 0.88
CA LYS A 49 -8.48 -3.98 1.17
C LYS A 49 -7.01 -4.02 0.76
N ILE A 50 -6.21 -4.77 1.50
CA ILE A 50 -4.80 -4.99 1.20
C ILE A 50 -4.69 -6.20 0.28
N SER A 51 -4.09 -6.04 -0.89
CA SER A 51 -3.80 -7.14 -1.80
C SER A 51 -2.67 -8.04 -1.27
N ALA A 52 -2.51 -9.21 -1.88
CA ALA A 52 -1.29 -10.00 -1.70
C ALA A 52 -0.04 -9.19 -2.12
N PRO A 53 1.11 -9.41 -1.47
CA PRO A 53 2.37 -8.78 -1.86
C PRO A 53 2.81 -9.23 -3.25
N VAL A 54 3.28 -8.29 -4.06
CA VAL A 54 3.88 -8.54 -5.37
C VAL A 54 5.31 -8.04 -5.37
N ILE A 55 6.27 -8.91 -5.69
CA ILE A 55 7.67 -8.50 -5.82
C ILE A 55 7.88 -8.01 -7.25
N LYS A 56 8.27 -6.74 -7.40
CA LYS A 56 8.55 -6.12 -8.70
C LYS A 56 9.57 -4.99 -8.51
N ASP A 57 10.51 -4.88 -9.44
CA ASP A 57 11.53 -3.81 -9.45
C ASP A 57 12.31 -3.73 -8.12
N ASP A 58 12.71 -4.87 -7.55
CA ASP A 58 13.37 -4.99 -6.24
C ASP A 58 12.59 -4.37 -5.06
N THR A 59 11.27 -4.23 -5.21
CA THR A 59 10.36 -3.75 -4.16
C THR A 59 9.25 -4.76 -3.90
N VAL A 60 8.72 -4.74 -2.67
CA VAL A 60 7.48 -5.45 -2.32
C VAL A 60 6.33 -4.47 -2.45
N GLN A 61 5.52 -4.66 -3.48
CA GLN A 61 4.38 -3.81 -3.78
C GLN A 61 3.10 -4.37 -3.14
N TYR A 62 2.40 -3.52 -2.41
CA TYR A 62 1.07 -3.79 -1.86
C TYR A 62 0.06 -2.86 -2.49
N ARG A 63 -1.04 -3.39 -3.00
CA ARG A 63 -2.12 -2.58 -3.55
C ARG A 63 -3.22 -2.40 -2.52
N PHE A 64 -3.65 -1.17 -2.30
CA PHE A 64 -4.85 -0.85 -1.55
C PHE A 64 -6.02 -0.74 -2.51
N GLU A 65 -6.86 -1.76 -2.48
CA GLU A 65 -8.05 -1.89 -3.33
C GLU A 65 -9.23 -1.24 -2.61
N SER A 66 -9.53 0.00 -2.97
CA SER A 66 -10.68 0.70 -2.43
C SER A 66 -11.99 0.15 -2.99
N ALA A 67 -13.01 0.02 -2.13
CA ALA A 67 -14.34 -0.42 -2.56
C ALA A 67 -15.09 0.60 -3.46
N ILE A 68 -14.58 1.83 -3.59
CA ILE A 68 -15.24 2.94 -4.31
C ILE A 68 -15.24 2.79 -5.85
N GLY A 69 -14.72 1.67 -6.39
CA GLY A 69 -14.49 1.46 -7.82
C GLY A 69 -15.44 0.52 -8.57
N THR A 70 -16.42 -0.15 -7.95
CA THR A 70 -17.42 -0.91 -8.75
C THR A 70 -18.51 0.04 -9.25
N LYS A 71 -18.18 0.85 -10.25
CA LYS A 71 -19.19 1.34 -11.20
C LYS A 71 -19.66 0.13 -12.01
N GLY A 72 -20.66 -0.56 -11.49
CA GLY A 72 -21.58 -1.40 -12.23
C GLY A 72 -22.96 -0.75 -12.17
#